data_AF-A0A5N7DLN8-F1
#
_entry.id   AF-A0A5N7DLN8-F1
#
_cell.length_a   1.000
_cell.length_b   1.000
_cell.length_c   1.000
_cell.angle_alpha   90.00
_cell.angle_beta   90.00
_cell.angle_gamma   90.00
#
_symmetry.space_group_name_H-M   'P 1'
#
loop_
_entity.id
_entity.type
_entity.pdbx_description
1 polymer ?
#
loop_
_entity_poly.entity_id
_entity_poly.type
_entity_poly.pdbx_seq_one_letter_code
_entity_poly.pdbx_strand_id
1 'polypeptide(L)'
;MTPTLDPPKSSLTEQLNSPPKASLQILGTHFSNEQIKVIDFDLWIDCSKIAGIRSGKFLMNSESDCQSWNYSANQDNCNFEEILDGWLNDRLGGSTDGRSTPSFSWTLSKLVSFPDDDCAAMKAHIERLARGIGYGGSVEVVFHTPSIEADVLPEKHDVQIRVEWRFDCPFTPADQVWNELVMNAMVDRQKGWISLNDPKQHYGVSPFRRAIRRGNNSRIVSQEQDARGFTLSVQQYSQWGCDGSS
;
A
#
# COMPACT_ATOMS: atom_id res chain seq x y z
N MET A 1 9.69 17.78 32.91
CA MET A 1 10.64 18.24 31.88
C MET A 1 11.53 17.07 31.55
N THR A 2 11.24 16.39 30.45
CA THR A 2 12.04 15.27 29.95
C THR A 2 12.94 15.85 28.87
N PRO A 3 14.28 15.68 28.94
CA PRO A 3 15.15 16.21 27.92
C PRO A 3 14.88 15.44 26.62
N THR A 4 14.34 16.12 25.62
CA THR A 4 14.26 15.60 24.25
C THR A 4 15.69 15.56 23.73
N LEU A 5 16.35 14.41 23.88
CA LEU A 5 17.64 14.16 23.27
C LEU A 5 17.42 14.15 21.75
N ASP A 6 18.01 15.11 21.04
CA ASP A 6 18.08 15.05 19.58
C ASP A 6 18.66 13.69 19.16
N PRO A 7 18.02 12.97 18.22
CA PRO A 7 18.52 11.67 17.83
C PRO A 7 19.93 11.81 17.22
N PRO A 8 20.90 10.96 17.62
CA PRO A 8 22.23 10.98 17.02
C PRO A 8 22.14 10.73 15.51
N LYS A 9 23.16 11.16 14.75
CA LYS A 9 23.26 11.00 13.28
C LYS A 9 22.87 9.59 12.79
N SER A 10 23.23 8.55 13.54
CA SER A 10 22.85 7.16 13.26
C SER A 10 21.32 6.93 13.25
N SER A 11 20.59 7.57 14.17
CA SER A 11 19.12 7.49 14.24
C SER A 11 18.43 8.20 13.08
N LEU A 12 19.00 9.30 12.56
CA LEU A 12 18.49 9.96 11.36
C LEU A 12 18.65 9.07 10.12
N THR A 13 19.83 8.47 9.93
CA THR A 13 20.10 7.55 8.83
C THR A 13 19.20 6.30 8.91
N GLU A 14 19.01 5.73 10.10
CA GLU A 14 18.06 4.63 10.32
C GLU A 14 16.62 5.03 9.98
N GLN A 15 16.20 6.24 10.38
CA GLN A 15 14.88 6.74 10.04
C GLN A 15 14.72 6.96 8.53
N LEU A 16 15.75 7.36 7.81
CA LEU A 16 15.71 7.54 6.36
C LEU A 16 15.74 6.23 5.59
N ASN A 17 16.41 5.21 6.10
CA ASN A 17 16.35 3.86 5.53
C ASN A 17 15.01 3.16 5.80
N SER A 18 14.17 3.77 6.64
CA SER A 18 12.85 3.24 7.00
C SER A 18 11.75 3.95 6.21
N PRO A 19 11.12 3.29 5.23
CA PRO A 19 10.01 3.87 4.46
C PRO A 19 8.81 4.22 5.36
N PRO A 20 7.96 5.18 4.96
CA PRO A 20 6.74 5.49 5.70
C PRO A 20 5.80 4.28 5.69
N LYS A 21 5.11 4.04 6.81
CA LYS A 21 4.17 2.92 6.95
C LYS A 21 2.95 3.14 6.06
N ALA A 22 2.92 2.51 4.89
CA ALA A 22 1.78 2.59 3.99
C ALA A 22 1.05 1.26 3.91
N SER A 23 -0.26 1.33 3.66
CA SER A 23 -1.09 0.14 3.52
C SER A 23 -2.16 0.33 2.45
N LEU A 24 -2.55 -0.77 1.81
CA LEU A 24 -3.62 -0.82 0.83
C LEU A 24 -4.80 -1.59 1.42
N GLN A 25 -5.97 -0.97 1.39
CA GLN A 25 -7.23 -1.60 1.78
C GLN A 25 -8.06 -1.95 0.55
N ILE A 26 -8.59 -3.18 0.51
CA ILE A 26 -9.51 -3.66 -0.51
C ILE A 26 -10.80 -4.09 0.19
N LEU A 27 -11.86 -3.31 0.02
CA LEU A 27 -13.13 -3.48 0.69
C LEU A 27 -14.20 -3.92 -0.32
N GLY A 28 -14.79 -5.09 -0.10
CA GLY A 28 -15.93 -5.61 -0.87
C GLY A 28 -17.21 -5.48 -0.08
N THR A 29 -18.20 -4.78 -0.64
CA THR A 29 -19.51 -4.62 -0.02
C THR A 29 -20.66 -4.86 -0.98
N HIS A 30 -21.79 -5.33 -0.45
CA HIS A 30 -23.07 -5.38 -1.17
C HIS A 30 -24.19 -4.76 -0.33
N PHE A 31 -25.32 -4.46 -0.95
CA PHE A 31 -26.51 -4.04 -0.23
C PHE A 31 -27.42 -5.25 0.00
N SER A 32 -27.85 -5.43 1.24
CA SER A 32 -28.89 -6.42 1.54
C SER A 32 -30.24 -5.94 0.98
N ASN A 33 -31.23 -6.82 0.95
CA ASN A 33 -32.61 -6.47 0.59
C ASN A 33 -33.21 -5.37 1.48
N GLU A 34 -32.64 -5.16 2.67
CA GLU A 34 -33.03 -4.11 3.62
C GLU A 34 -32.23 -2.81 3.40
N GLN A 35 -31.50 -2.70 2.29
CA GLN A 35 -30.58 -1.59 1.95
C GLN A 35 -29.45 -1.39 2.97
N ILE A 36 -29.12 -2.44 3.72
CA ILE A 36 -27.99 -2.41 4.67
C ILE A 36 -26.71 -2.75 3.92
N LYS A 37 -25.70 -1.89 4.01
CA LYS A 37 -24.36 -2.16 3.46
C LYS A 37 -23.70 -3.29 4.27
N VAL A 38 -23.49 -4.44 3.64
CA VAL A 38 -22.83 -5.62 4.21
C VAL A 38 -21.39 -5.68 3.72
N ILE A 39 -20.44 -5.95 4.62
CA ILE A 39 -19.03 -6.14 4.29
C ILE A 39 -18.77 -7.63 4.04
N ASP A 40 -18.48 -7.96 2.79
CA ASP A 40 -18.14 -9.32 2.34
C ASP A 40 -16.67 -9.65 2.63
N PHE A 41 -15.77 -8.72 2.35
CA PHE A 41 -14.33 -8.84 2.63
C PHE A 41 -13.72 -7.47 2.89
N ASP A 42 -12.68 -7.42 3.72
CA ASP A 42 -11.93 -6.21 4.07
C ASP A 42 -10.45 -6.56 4.22
N LEU A 43 -9.72 -6.49 3.11
CA LEU A 43 -8.34 -6.97 3.02
C LEU A 43 -7.36 -5.82 3.22
N TRP A 44 -6.35 -6.03 4.06
CA TRP A 44 -5.28 -5.06 4.32
C TRP A 44 -3.93 -5.61 3.86
N ILE A 45 -3.19 -4.83 3.08
CA ILE A 45 -1.88 -5.20 2.53
C ILE A 45 -0.83 -4.19 3.02
N ASP A 46 0.25 -4.70 3.61
CA ASP A 46 1.40 -3.87 4.00
C ASP A 46 2.21 -3.49 2.76
N CYS A 47 2.27 -2.20 2.47
CA CYS A 47 3.02 -1.65 1.33
C CYS A 47 4.38 -1.10 1.76
N SER A 48 4.72 -1.15 3.05
CA SER A 48 5.91 -0.49 3.61
C SER A 48 7.21 -0.98 2.98
N LYS A 49 7.27 -2.17 2.38
CA LYS A 49 8.49 -2.68 1.73
C LYS A 49 8.72 -2.15 0.31
N ILE A 50 7.75 -1.47 -0.29
CA ILE A 50 7.73 -1.11 -1.73
C ILE A 50 7.83 0.41 -1.88
N ALA A 51 8.96 1.00 -1.48
CA ALA A 51 9.17 2.43 -1.63
C ALA A 51 10.65 2.77 -1.85
N GLY A 52 10.89 3.81 -2.65
CA GLY A 52 12.20 4.44 -2.83
C GLY A 52 12.12 5.95 -2.60
N ILE A 53 13.22 6.59 -2.22
CA ILE A 53 13.27 8.04 -2.07
C ILE A 53 13.33 8.69 -3.46
N ARG A 54 12.33 9.51 -3.77
CA ARG A 54 12.21 10.24 -5.04
C ARG A 54 12.86 11.60 -4.96
N SER A 55 12.64 12.32 -3.88
CA SER A 55 13.16 13.67 -3.72
C SER A 55 13.44 13.96 -2.26
N GLY A 56 14.31 14.95 -2.05
CA GLY A 56 14.69 15.40 -0.73
C GLY A 56 14.91 16.90 -0.73
N LYS A 57 14.58 17.56 0.37
CA LYS A 57 14.79 18.99 0.57
C LYS A 57 15.29 19.26 1.98
N PHE A 58 16.30 20.11 2.08
CA PHE A 58 16.75 20.70 3.33
C PHE A 58 16.23 22.13 3.35
N LEU A 59 15.33 22.44 4.28
CA LEU A 59 14.73 23.76 4.44
C LEU A 59 15.29 24.42 5.69
N MET A 60 15.86 25.61 5.52
CA MET A 60 16.39 26.43 6.61
C MET A 60 15.62 27.75 6.71
N ASN A 61 15.92 28.52 7.77
CA ASN A 61 15.39 29.88 7.94
C ASN A 61 15.80 30.85 6.82
N SER A 62 16.91 30.60 6.13
CA SER A 62 17.35 31.36 4.96
C SER A 62 17.11 30.56 3.68
N GLU A 63 16.41 31.15 2.71
CA GLU A 63 16.17 30.53 1.40
C GLU A 63 17.48 30.27 0.63
N SER A 64 18.54 31.05 0.88
CA SER A 64 19.87 30.88 0.26
C SER A 64 20.54 29.56 0.63
N ASP A 65 20.14 28.98 1.76
CA ASP A 65 20.76 27.79 2.36
C ASP A 65 19.90 26.54 2.15
N CYS A 66 18.75 26.70 1.48
CA CYS A 66 17.89 25.60 1.09
C CYS A 66 18.53 24.81 -0.06
N GLN A 67 18.52 23.49 0.06
CA GLN A 67 19.04 22.60 -0.98
C GLN A 67 17.99 21.53 -1.29
N SER A 68 17.86 21.20 -2.57
CA SER A 68 16.91 20.18 -3.04
C SER A 68 17.62 19.16 -3.91
N TRP A 69 17.19 17.91 -3.79
CA TRP A 69 17.62 16.78 -4.58
C TRP A 69 16.40 16.08 -5.17
N ASN A 70 16.52 15.60 -6.40
CA ASN A 70 15.51 14.77 -7.06
C ASN A 70 16.21 13.62 -7.78
N TYR A 71 15.69 12.41 -7.59
CA TYR A 71 16.09 11.25 -8.33
C TYR A 71 15.63 11.38 -9.79
N SER A 72 16.58 11.40 -10.73
CA SER A 72 16.29 11.29 -12.17
C SER A 72 16.93 10.01 -12.70
N ALA A 73 16.19 9.22 -13.47
CA ALA A 73 16.65 7.92 -13.98
C ALA A 73 17.87 7.98 -14.93
N ASN A 74 18.39 9.18 -15.22
CA ASN A 74 19.38 9.44 -16.27
C ASN A 74 20.64 10.17 -15.79
N GLN A 75 20.96 10.20 -14.49
CA GLN A 75 22.20 10.82 -14.01
C GLN A 75 22.98 9.93 -13.05
N ASP A 76 24.26 9.71 -13.39
CA ASP A 76 25.33 9.53 -12.41
C ASP A 76 25.28 10.72 -11.45
N ASN A 77 24.83 10.53 -10.21
CA ASN A 77 25.17 11.39 -9.08
C ASN A 77 24.53 10.84 -7.79
N CYS A 78 25.36 10.72 -6.76
CA CYS A 78 25.13 10.35 -5.37
C CYS A 78 23.68 10.14 -4.88
N ASN A 79 23.48 9.04 -4.15
CA ASN A 79 22.23 8.75 -3.45
C ASN A 79 21.90 9.85 -2.43
N PHE A 80 20.61 10.06 -2.13
CA PHE A 80 20.18 11.11 -1.19
C PHE A 80 20.86 11.00 0.19
N GLU A 81 21.13 9.78 0.62
CA GLU A 81 21.84 9.47 1.86
C GLU A 81 23.26 10.03 1.87
N GLU A 82 23.99 9.96 0.75
CA GLU A 82 25.35 10.48 0.62
C GLU A 82 25.37 12.02 0.65
N ILE A 83 24.37 12.64 0.01
CA ILE A 83 24.19 14.09 0.01
C ILE A 83 23.86 14.59 1.42
N LEU A 84 22.96 13.89 2.11
CA LEU A 84 22.65 14.19 3.50
C LEU A 84 23.86 14.00 4.41
N ASP A 85 24.63 12.91 4.23
CA ASP A 85 25.79 12.62 5.08
C ASP A 85 26.84 13.72 4.94
N GLY A 86 27.18 14.10 3.70
CA GLY A 86 28.08 15.21 3.41
C GLY A 86 27.58 16.52 4.00
N TRP A 87 26.31 16.85 3.78
CA TRP A 87 25.70 18.08 4.31
C TRP A 87 25.70 18.13 5.85
N LEU A 88 25.40 17.00 6.52
CA LEU A 88 25.46 16.91 7.98
C LEU A 88 26.90 17.07 8.48
N ASN A 89 27.88 16.48 7.79
CA ASN A 89 29.30 16.59 8.15
C ASN A 89 29.80 18.03 7.99
N ASP A 90 29.41 18.73 6.92
CA ASP A 90 29.78 20.13 6.70
C ASP A 90 29.19 21.05 7.77
N ARG A 91 27.96 20.78 8.21
CA ARG A 91 27.28 21.59 9.24
C ARG A 91 27.68 21.24 10.68
N LEU A 92 27.99 19.97 10.97
CA LEU A 92 28.42 19.50 12.31
C LEU A 92 29.94 19.58 12.52
N GLY A 93 30.74 19.49 11.46
CA GLY A 93 32.20 19.45 11.50
C GLY A 93 32.88 20.81 11.65
N GLY A 94 32.13 21.91 11.65
CA GLY A 94 32.65 23.27 11.63
C GLY A 94 33.21 23.83 12.95
N SER A 95 33.16 23.11 14.08
CA SER A 95 33.73 23.62 15.36
C SER A 95 35.11 23.02 15.63
N THR A 96 36.13 23.58 14.98
CA THR A 96 37.54 23.31 15.32
C THR A 96 38.02 24.15 16.52
N ASP A 97 37.18 25.06 17.03
CA ASP A 97 37.56 26.08 18.01
C ASP A 97 36.92 25.87 19.39
N GLY A 98 36.95 24.65 19.96
CA GLY A 98 36.78 24.37 21.40
C GLY A 98 35.53 24.93 22.12
N ARG A 99 34.63 25.63 21.41
CA ARG A 99 33.35 26.14 21.87
C ARG A 99 32.34 25.08 21.53
N SER A 100 31.62 24.68 22.58
CA SER A 100 30.47 23.80 22.55
C SER A 100 29.70 23.98 21.25
N THR A 101 29.66 22.92 20.44
CA THR A 101 28.88 22.86 19.21
C THR A 101 27.47 23.36 19.51
N PRO A 102 26.91 24.34 18.77
CA PRO A 102 25.51 24.69 18.95
C PRO A 102 24.68 23.42 18.74
N SER A 103 23.74 23.16 19.65
CA SER A 103 22.81 22.05 19.53
C SER A 103 22.00 22.25 18.26
N PHE A 104 22.36 21.53 17.20
CA PHE A 104 21.72 21.62 15.90
C PHE A 104 20.45 20.78 15.92
N SER A 105 19.30 21.45 15.92
CA SER A 105 18.00 20.77 15.99
C SER A 105 17.38 20.65 14.59
N TRP A 106 16.81 19.49 14.28
CA TRP A 106 16.26 19.20 12.96
C TRP A 106 14.94 18.43 13.04
N THR A 107 14.11 18.55 12.00
CA THR A 107 12.87 17.78 11.85
C THR A 107 12.87 17.00 10.54
N LEU A 108 12.61 15.69 10.60
CA LEU A 108 12.41 14.85 9.42
C LEU A 108 10.92 14.73 9.09
N SER A 109 10.52 15.19 7.91
CA SER A 109 9.18 15.04 7.35
C SER A 109 9.21 14.06 6.19
N LYS A 110 8.53 12.92 6.33
CA LYS A 110 8.39 11.92 5.27
C LYS A 110 7.09 12.17 4.51
N LEU A 111 7.21 12.50 3.23
CA LEU A 111 6.10 12.68 2.31
C LEU A 111 5.95 11.41 1.46
N VAL A 112 4.73 11.14 1.01
CA VAL A 112 4.45 10.03 0.10
C VAL A 112 3.87 10.58 -1.20
N SER A 113 4.42 10.14 -2.31
CA SER A 113 3.89 10.35 -3.64
C SER A 113 3.48 9.01 -4.25
N PHE A 114 2.24 8.92 -4.69
CA PHE A 114 1.72 7.79 -5.45
C PHE A 114 1.01 8.35 -6.69
N PRO A 115 1.49 8.08 -7.92
CA PRO A 115 0.91 8.66 -9.12
C PRO A 115 -0.56 8.29 -9.30
N ASP A 116 -1.40 9.27 -9.65
CA ASP A 116 -2.85 9.05 -9.81
C ASP A 116 -3.16 7.99 -10.88
N ASP A 117 -2.39 7.95 -11.96
CA ASP A 117 -2.53 6.96 -13.04
C ASP A 117 -2.23 5.54 -12.54
N ASP A 118 -1.16 5.38 -11.75
CA ASP A 118 -0.78 4.08 -11.15
C ASP A 118 -1.86 3.64 -10.14
N CYS A 119 -2.40 4.58 -9.38
CA CYS A 119 -3.52 4.36 -8.46
C CYS A 119 -4.76 3.88 -9.23
N ALA A 120 -5.17 4.60 -10.27
CA ALA A 120 -6.34 4.23 -11.08
C ALA A 120 -6.17 2.86 -11.75
N ALA A 121 -4.98 2.57 -12.28
CA ALA A 121 -4.67 1.27 -12.89
C ALA A 121 -4.74 0.12 -11.86
N MET A 122 -4.21 0.33 -10.66
CA MET A 122 -4.29 -0.63 -9.55
C MET A 122 -5.75 -0.91 -9.16
N LYS A 123 -6.56 0.14 -8.98
CA LYS A 123 -7.99 0.00 -8.65
C LYS A 123 -8.74 -0.80 -9.71
N ALA A 124 -8.58 -0.43 -10.97
CA ALA A 124 -9.21 -1.12 -12.10
C ALA A 124 -8.78 -2.59 -12.21
N HIS A 125 -7.53 -2.90 -11.85
CA HIS A 125 -7.03 -4.27 -11.82
C HIS A 125 -7.66 -5.09 -10.68
N ILE A 126 -7.75 -4.55 -9.47
CA ILE A 126 -8.40 -5.22 -8.33
C ILE A 126 -9.89 -5.46 -8.60
N GLU A 127 -10.59 -4.50 -9.19
CA GLU A 127 -11.97 -4.68 -9.64
C GLU A 127 -12.10 -5.82 -10.65
N ARG A 128 -11.15 -5.93 -11.60
CA ARG A 128 -11.12 -7.03 -12.58
C ARG A 128 -10.94 -8.38 -11.90
N LEU A 129 -10.11 -8.48 -10.87
CA LEU A 129 -9.95 -9.72 -10.09
C LEU A 129 -11.24 -10.10 -9.39
N ALA A 130 -11.91 -9.15 -8.74
CA ALA A 130 -13.19 -9.38 -8.09
C ALA A 130 -14.25 -9.89 -9.08
N ARG A 131 -14.35 -9.27 -10.26
CA ARG A 131 -15.23 -9.76 -11.34
C ARG A 131 -14.83 -11.15 -11.84
N GLY A 132 -13.52 -11.41 -11.94
CA GLY A 132 -12.98 -12.71 -12.36
C GLY A 132 -13.36 -13.87 -11.42
N ILE A 133 -13.61 -13.59 -10.14
CA ILE A 133 -14.12 -14.57 -9.18
C ILE A 133 -15.65 -14.53 -9.05
N GLY A 134 -16.34 -13.85 -9.95
CA GLY A 134 -17.80 -13.76 -9.99
C GLY A 134 -18.41 -12.89 -8.88
N TYR A 135 -17.63 -11.99 -8.28
CA TYR A 135 -18.15 -11.01 -7.33
C TYR A 135 -18.93 -9.93 -8.09
N GLY A 136 -20.16 -9.65 -7.65
CA GLY A 136 -21.01 -8.61 -8.24
C GLY A 136 -21.35 -7.46 -7.29
N GLY A 137 -20.71 -7.41 -6.12
CA GLY A 137 -20.82 -6.28 -5.20
C GLY A 137 -19.93 -5.10 -5.60
N SER A 138 -19.95 -4.05 -4.80
CA SER A 138 -19.07 -2.89 -4.94
C SER A 138 -17.71 -3.15 -4.32
N VAL A 139 -16.65 -2.77 -5.04
CA VAL A 139 -15.26 -2.86 -4.57
C VAL A 139 -14.70 -1.46 -4.39
N GLU A 140 -14.20 -1.18 -3.20
CA GLU A 140 -13.51 0.06 -2.85
C GLU A 140 -12.05 -0.25 -2.54
N VAL A 141 -11.16 0.57 -3.07
CA VAL A 141 -9.71 0.41 -2.90
C VAL A 141 -9.13 1.72 -2.41
N VAL A 142 -8.51 1.69 -1.24
CA VAL A 142 -7.99 2.88 -0.54
C VAL A 142 -6.53 2.67 -0.19
N PHE A 143 -5.69 3.64 -0.57
CA PHE A 143 -4.28 3.65 -0.19
C PHE A 143 -4.09 4.57 1.01
N HIS A 144 -3.66 4.00 2.13
CA HIS A 144 -3.44 4.67 3.41
C HIS A 144 -1.95 4.94 3.59
N THR A 145 -1.59 6.22 3.74
CA THR A 145 -0.25 6.66 4.11
C THR A 145 -0.29 7.28 5.51
N PRO A 146 0.81 7.30 6.28
CA PRO A 146 0.82 8.05 7.52
C PRO A 146 0.47 9.51 7.18
N SER A 147 -0.54 10.07 7.83
CA SER A 147 -0.74 11.51 7.77
C SER A 147 0.52 12.17 8.28
N ILE A 148 0.97 13.22 7.62
CA ILE A 148 1.85 14.18 8.25
C ILE A 148 1.01 14.76 9.37
N GLU A 149 1.09 14.20 10.58
CA GLU A 149 0.64 14.92 11.75
C GLU A 149 1.49 16.20 11.77
N ALA A 150 0.88 17.28 11.30
CA ALA A 150 1.34 18.64 11.52
C ALA A 150 1.11 19.07 12.99
N ASP A 151 0.79 18.12 13.86
CA ASP A 151 0.68 18.26 15.30
C ASP A 151 1.90 17.54 15.89
N VAL A 152 2.99 18.21 16.24
CA VAL A 152 3.14 19.48 16.92
C VAL A 152 4.35 20.11 16.25
N LEU A 153 4.31 21.35 15.78
CA LEU A 153 5.52 22.15 15.56
C LEU A 153 6.27 22.18 16.91
N PRO A 154 7.31 21.36 17.15
CA PRO A 154 8.08 21.54 18.36
C PRO A 154 8.98 22.74 18.06
N GLU A 155 8.88 23.76 18.89
CA GLU A 155 9.88 24.81 19.07
C GLU A 155 10.91 24.96 17.95
N LYS A 156 10.55 25.67 16.87
CA LYS A 156 11.48 26.44 16.04
C LYS A 156 12.81 25.69 15.71
N HIS A 157 12.72 24.47 15.17
CA HIS A 157 13.91 23.75 14.71
C HIS A 157 14.64 24.51 13.60
N ASP A 158 15.97 24.46 13.61
CA ASP A 158 16.80 25.23 12.68
C ASP A 158 16.70 24.72 11.24
N VAL A 159 16.42 23.42 11.08
CA VAL A 159 16.29 22.76 9.77
C VAL A 159 15.13 21.78 9.69
N GLN A 160 14.39 21.82 8.58
CA GLN A 160 13.45 20.79 8.19
C GLN A 160 13.98 19.97 7.01
N ILE A 161 14.18 18.67 7.22
CA ILE A 161 14.52 17.69 6.19
C ILE A 161 13.19 17.11 5.67
N ARG A 162 12.82 17.39 4.43
CA ARG A 162 11.65 16.78 3.77
C ARG A 162 12.12 15.72 2.81
N VAL A 163 11.57 14.52 2.91
CA VAL A 163 11.92 13.39 2.06
C VAL A 163 10.65 12.85 1.44
N GLU A 164 10.55 12.94 0.12
CA GLU A 164 9.45 12.39 -0.64
C GLU A 164 9.79 10.97 -1.08
N TRP A 165 9.00 10.02 -0.60
CA TRP A 165 9.02 8.64 -1.05
C TRP A 165 8.11 8.48 -2.24
N ARG A 166 8.59 7.77 -3.26
CA ARG A 166 7.76 7.22 -4.30
C ARG A 166 7.42 5.80 -3.94
N PHE A 167 6.13 5.51 -3.92
CA PHE A 167 5.65 4.14 -3.89
C PHE A 167 5.54 3.64 -5.32
N ASP A 168 6.13 2.49 -5.57
CA ASP A 168 5.77 1.72 -6.74
C ASP A 168 4.42 1.05 -6.48
N CYS A 169 3.67 0.79 -7.56
CA CYS A 169 2.39 0.12 -7.45
C CYS A 169 2.57 -1.22 -6.72
N PRO A 170 2.00 -1.39 -5.50
CA PRO A 170 2.23 -2.58 -4.69
C PRO A 170 1.58 -3.82 -5.30
N PHE A 171 0.70 -3.62 -6.28
CA PHE A 171 -0.15 -4.65 -6.84
C PHE A 171 -0.24 -4.50 -8.37
N THR A 172 0.69 -5.14 -9.08
CA THR A 172 0.75 -5.06 -10.54
C THR A 172 -0.05 -6.18 -11.20
N PRO A 173 -0.65 -5.95 -12.39
CA PRO A 173 -1.34 -7.01 -13.12
C PRO A 173 -0.49 -8.25 -13.45
N ALA A 174 0.82 -8.06 -13.57
CA ALA A 174 1.77 -9.13 -13.88
C ALA A 174 2.06 -10.05 -12.67
N ASP A 175 1.75 -9.61 -11.45
CA ASP A 175 2.03 -10.39 -10.25
C ASP A 175 0.95 -11.46 -10.01
N GLN A 176 1.14 -12.62 -10.63
CA GLN A 176 0.20 -13.74 -10.51
C GLN A 176 0.08 -14.26 -9.07
N VAL A 177 1.14 -14.19 -8.27
CA VAL A 177 1.14 -14.69 -6.89
C VAL A 177 0.23 -13.82 -6.03
N TRP A 178 0.38 -12.50 -6.14
CA TRP A 178 -0.50 -11.53 -5.49
C TRP A 178 -1.94 -11.61 -5.99
N ASN A 179 -2.14 -11.75 -7.31
CA ASN A 179 -3.47 -11.93 -7.90
C ASN A 179 -4.20 -13.14 -7.31
N GLU A 180 -3.53 -14.29 -7.26
CA GLU A 180 -4.09 -15.51 -6.65
C GLU A 180 -4.40 -15.31 -5.16
N LEU A 181 -3.48 -14.70 -4.40
CA LEU A 181 -3.65 -14.49 -2.97
C LEU A 181 -4.88 -13.61 -2.69
N VAL A 182 -4.99 -12.46 -3.37
CA VAL A 182 -6.11 -11.53 -3.22
C VAL A 182 -7.43 -12.18 -3.62
N MET A 183 -7.48 -12.87 -4.77
CA MET A 183 -8.69 -13.58 -5.20
C MET A 183 -9.13 -14.64 -4.19
N ASN A 184 -8.19 -15.41 -3.63
CA ASN A 184 -8.51 -16.41 -2.62
C ASN A 184 -9.03 -15.77 -1.33
N ALA A 185 -8.39 -14.71 -0.85
CA ALA A 185 -8.80 -13.99 0.36
C ALA A 185 -10.20 -13.35 0.21
N MET A 186 -10.53 -12.81 -0.98
CA MET A 186 -11.88 -12.33 -1.30
C MET A 186 -12.91 -13.46 -1.21
N VAL A 187 -12.65 -14.62 -1.85
CA VAL A 187 -13.55 -15.79 -1.82
C VAL A 187 -13.71 -16.35 -0.40
N ASP A 188 -12.66 -16.29 0.40
CA ASP A 188 -12.70 -16.73 1.79
C ASP A 188 -13.39 -15.74 2.73
N ARG A 189 -13.79 -14.56 2.22
CA ARG A 189 -14.43 -13.48 3.00
C ARG A 189 -13.55 -12.99 4.14
N GLN A 190 -12.24 -12.96 3.89
CA GLN A 190 -11.27 -12.57 4.90
C GLN A 190 -11.43 -11.09 5.29
N LYS A 191 -11.14 -10.82 6.56
CA LYS A 191 -11.11 -9.48 7.13
C LYS A 191 -9.79 -9.30 7.88
N GLY A 192 -9.07 -8.22 7.59
CA GLY A 192 -7.77 -7.89 8.16
C GLY A 192 -6.60 -8.10 7.21
N TRP A 193 -5.41 -8.21 7.80
CA TRP A 193 -4.14 -8.24 7.07
C TRP A 193 -3.93 -9.56 6.30
N ILE A 194 -3.41 -9.44 5.08
CA ILE A 194 -2.96 -10.55 4.26
C ILE A 194 -1.46 -10.42 3.98
N SER A 195 -0.75 -11.55 4.00
CA SER A 195 0.69 -11.60 3.84
C SER A 195 1.09 -12.66 2.82
N LEU A 196 2.06 -12.35 1.97
CA LEU A 196 2.71 -13.32 1.09
C LEU A 196 3.43 -14.44 1.86
N ASN A 197 3.83 -14.17 3.11
CA ASN A 197 4.54 -15.13 3.94
C ASN A 197 3.61 -16.15 4.60
N ASP A 198 2.30 -15.94 4.51
CA ASP A 198 1.35 -16.90 5.05
C ASP A 198 1.43 -18.21 4.24
N PRO A 199 1.34 -19.37 4.91
CA PRO A 199 1.45 -20.65 4.22
C PRO A 199 0.39 -20.75 3.12
N LYS A 200 0.85 -20.99 1.88
CA LYS A 200 -0.02 -21.04 0.71
C LYS A 200 -1.06 -22.14 0.90
N GLN A 201 -2.32 -21.76 1.01
CA GLN A 201 -3.40 -22.73 1.06
C GLN A 201 -3.57 -23.38 -0.31
N HIS A 202 -3.44 -24.70 -0.37
CA HIS A 202 -3.65 -25.48 -1.58
C HIS A 202 -5.13 -25.82 -1.72
N TYR A 203 -5.85 -25.00 -2.47
CA TYR A 203 -7.30 -25.19 -2.62
C TYR A 203 -7.70 -26.23 -3.65
N GLY A 204 -6.79 -26.63 -4.56
CA GLY A 204 -7.03 -27.67 -5.58
C GLY A 204 -8.08 -27.33 -6.66
N VAL A 205 -8.74 -26.18 -6.55
CA VAL A 205 -9.76 -25.67 -7.48
C VAL A 205 -9.64 -24.15 -7.60
N SER A 206 -10.04 -23.60 -8.75
CA SER A 206 -9.94 -22.16 -9.00
C SER A 206 -10.81 -21.33 -8.03
N PRO A 207 -10.41 -20.08 -7.70
CA PRO A 207 -11.20 -19.20 -6.83
C PRO A 207 -12.65 -19.03 -7.30
N PHE A 208 -12.87 -18.88 -8.60
CA PHE A 208 -14.21 -18.79 -9.20
C PHE A 208 -15.10 -20.00 -8.85
N ARG A 209 -14.58 -21.24 -9.01
CA ARG A 209 -15.35 -22.46 -8.69
C ARG A 209 -15.66 -22.56 -7.19
N ARG A 210 -14.75 -22.08 -6.34
CA ARG A 210 -14.96 -22.04 -4.89
C ARG A 210 -16.02 -21.03 -4.49
N ALA A 211 -16.01 -19.84 -5.08
CA ALA A 211 -17.00 -18.81 -4.84
C ALA A 211 -18.42 -19.35 -5.12
N ILE A 212 -18.59 -20.02 -6.26
CA ILE A 212 -19.85 -20.66 -6.64
C ILE A 212 -20.29 -21.71 -5.62
N ARG A 213 -19.39 -22.63 -5.24
CA ARG A 213 -19.71 -23.71 -4.29
C ARG A 213 -20.08 -23.17 -2.91
N ARG A 214 -19.38 -22.13 -2.42
CA ARG A 214 -19.68 -21.53 -1.12
C ARG A 214 -21.00 -20.75 -1.12
N GLY A 215 -21.33 -20.09 -2.23
CA GLY A 215 -22.56 -19.31 -2.34
C GLY A 215 -23.83 -20.14 -2.59
N ASN A 216 -23.70 -21.39 -3.06
CA ASN A 216 -24.78 -22.10 -3.75
C ASN A 216 -25.34 -21.30 -4.95
N ASN A 217 -24.47 -20.56 -5.63
CA ASN A 217 -24.84 -19.65 -6.72
C ASN A 217 -24.86 -20.35 -8.09
N SER A 218 -25.12 -21.66 -8.14
CA SER A 218 -25.25 -22.40 -9.39
C SER A 218 -26.62 -23.05 -9.51
N ARG A 219 -27.28 -22.84 -10.64
CA ARG A 219 -28.55 -23.47 -11.00
C ARG A 219 -28.35 -24.37 -12.22
N ILE A 220 -28.92 -25.57 -12.20
CA ILE A 220 -28.99 -26.43 -13.39
C ILE A 220 -30.12 -25.90 -14.27
N VAL A 221 -29.81 -25.57 -15.54
CA VAL A 221 -30.77 -25.02 -16.51
C VAL A 221 -31.20 -26.05 -17.55
N SER A 222 -30.33 -27.03 -17.82
CA SER A 222 -30.67 -28.19 -18.65
C SER A 222 -29.99 -29.43 -18.09
N GLN A 223 -30.66 -30.56 -18.19
CA GLN A 223 -30.17 -31.86 -17.77
C GLN A 223 -30.65 -32.90 -18.78
N GLU A 224 -29.71 -33.50 -19.50
CA GLU A 224 -29.97 -34.56 -20.48
C GLU A 224 -29.25 -35.84 -20.05
N GLN A 225 -29.92 -36.97 -20.24
CA GLN A 225 -29.32 -38.28 -19.97
C GLN A 225 -29.01 -38.95 -21.31
N ASP A 226 -27.75 -39.28 -21.54
CA ASP A 226 -27.35 -39.97 -22.77
C ASP A 226 -27.86 -41.42 -22.78
N ALA A 227 -27.82 -42.06 -23.95
CA ALA A 227 -28.25 -43.46 -24.11
C ALA A 227 -27.43 -44.47 -23.28
N ARG A 228 -26.31 -44.04 -22.68
CA ARG A 228 -25.44 -44.82 -21.79
C ARG A 228 -25.69 -44.51 -20.31
N GLY A 229 -26.67 -43.66 -19.99
CA GLY A 229 -27.05 -43.29 -18.64
C GLY A 229 -26.22 -42.17 -18.01
N PHE A 230 -25.30 -41.54 -18.75
CA PHE A 230 -24.56 -40.38 -18.26
C PHE A 230 -25.41 -39.12 -18.30
N THR A 231 -25.46 -38.43 -17.18
CA THR A 231 -26.21 -37.17 -17.06
C THR A 231 -25.30 -35.99 -17.41
N LEU A 232 -25.58 -35.33 -18.53
CA LEU A 232 -25.01 -34.04 -18.90
C LEU A 232 -25.88 -32.94 -18.30
N SER A 233 -25.28 -32.03 -17.52
CA SER A 233 -25.99 -30.89 -16.96
C SER A 233 -25.33 -29.59 -17.35
N VAL A 234 -26.14 -28.61 -17.77
CA VAL A 234 -25.71 -27.24 -18.03
C VAL A 234 -26.01 -26.42 -16.78
N GLN A 235 -24.96 -25.86 -16.18
CA GLN A 235 -25.07 -25.00 -15.01
C GLN A 235 -24.96 -23.53 -15.40
N GLN A 236 -25.87 -22.71 -14.89
CA GLN A 236 -25.80 -21.26 -14.91
C GLN A 236 -25.31 -20.77 -13.55
N TYR A 237 -24.39 -19.81 -13.56
CA TYR A 237 -23.78 -19.25 -12.38
C TYR A 237 -24.28 -17.84 -12.14
N SER A 238 -24.76 -17.57 -10.94
CA SER A 238 -25.08 -16.22 -10.46
C SER A 238 -23.85 -15.61 -9.80
N GLN A 239 -23.71 -14.30 -9.91
CA GLN A 239 -22.69 -13.57 -9.15
C GLN A 239 -22.94 -13.69 -7.64
N TRP A 240 -21.88 -13.59 -6.84
CA TRP A 240 -21.97 -13.56 -5.39
C TRP A 240 -21.72 -12.15 -4.87
N GLY A 241 -22.23 -11.84 -3.67
CA GLY A 241 -22.25 -10.45 -3.19
C GLY A 241 -23.15 -9.56 -4.02
N CYS A 242 -24.26 -10.10 -4.55
CA CYS A 242 -25.29 -9.33 -5.21
C CYS A 242 -26.55 -9.28 -4.35
N ASP A 243 -27.25 -8.16 -4.46
CA ASP A 243 -28.62 -7.99 -4.03
C ASP A 243 -29.43 -9.15 -4.62
N GLY A 244 -30.25 -9.84 -3.83
CA GLY A 244 -30.97 -11.06 -4.25
C GLY A 244 -32.05 -10.85 -5.33
N SER A 245 -31.97 -9.77 -6.10
CA SER A 245 -32.89 -9.44 -7.18
C SER A 245 -32.45 -10.14 -8.47
N SER A 246 -32.94 -11.37 -8.63
CA SER A 246 -33.03 -12.06 -9.94
C SER A 246 -34.27 -11.57 -10.69
#